data_AF-A0A7S0LQZ0-F1
#
_entry.id   AF-A0A7S0LQZ0-F1
#
_cell.length_a   1.000
_cell.length_b   1.000
_cell.length_c   1.000
_cell.angle_alpha   90.00
_cell.angle_beta   90.00
_cell.angle_gamma   90.00
#
_symmetry.space_group_name_H-M   'P 1'
#
loop_
_entity.id
_entity.type
_entity.pdbx_description
1 polymer ?
#
loop_
_entity_poly.entity_id
_entity_poly.type
_entity_poly.pdbx_seq_one_letter_code
_entity_poly.pdbx_strand_id
1 'polypeptide(L)'
;DHDQLHGCGYVALEAPVCWAPVDFCERMHARWADECIALLESLQHCWFDGGEGERPGAVAARIANRSLKTKGAGVYLSATHPSVQEIPPYELAGPRFYASIISAARSPLTGCCGDAGEAIERPPAELQTLL
;
A
#
# COMPACT_ATOMS: atom_id res chain seq x y z
N ASP A 1 -12.69 -4.39 -22.90
CA ASP A 1 -12.26 -4.33 -21.48
C ASP A 1 -12.76 -5.50 -20.64
N HIS A 2 -14.06 -5.77 -20.57
CA HIS A 2 -14.60 -6.84 -19.72
C HIS A 2 -13.98 -8.23 -19.98
N ASP A 3 -13.87 -8.65 -21.24
CA ASP A 3 -13.28 -9.95 -21.59
C ASP A 3 -11.77 -10.04 -21.28
N GLN A 4 -11.05 -8.91 -21.36
CA GLN A 4 -9.63 -8.85 -20.99
C GLN A 4 -9.44 -8.91 -19.48
N LEU A 5 -10.27 -8.20 -18.71
CA LEU A 5 -10.27 -8.30 -17.25
C LEU A 5 -10.56 -9.74 -16.80
N HIS A 6 -11.55 -10.39 -17.42
CA HIS A 6 -11.89 -11.78 -17.12
C HIS A 6 -10.79 -12.78 -17.51
N GLY A 7 -10.11 -12.55 -18.65
CA GLY A 7 -9.08 -13.47 -19.14
C GLY A 7 -7.70 -13.27 -18.51
N CYS A 8 -7.33 -12.04 -18.19
CA CYS A 8 -5.97 -11.66 -17.81
C CYS A 8 -5.87 -11.16 -16.36
N GLY A 9 -6.99 -10.81 -15.71
CA GLY A 9 -6.98 -10.23 -14.37
C GLY A 9 -6.54 -8.76 -14.31
N TYR A 10 -6.23 -8.14 -15.46
CA TYR A 10 -5.89 -6.73 -15.59
C TYR A 10 -6.26 -6.20 -16.98
N VAL A 11 -6.39 -4.88 -17.10
CA VAL A 11 -6.45 -4.17 -18.40
C VAL A 11 -5.43 -3.03 -18.37
N ALA A 12 -4.68 -2.85 -19.45
CA ALA A 12 -3.78 -1.72 -19.58
C ALA A 12 -4.60 -0.46 -19.87
N LEU A 13 -4.32 0.62 -19.14
CA LEU A 13 -4.97 1.90 -19.35
C LEU A 13 -4.16 2.72 -20.36
N GLU A 14 -4.85 3.42 -21.27
CA GLU A 14 -4.19 4.27 -22.30
C GLU A 14 -3.46 5.48 -21.69
N ALA A 15 -3.93 5.94 -20.53
CA ALA A 15 -3.32 6.99 -19.73
C ALA A 15 -3.50 6.70 -18.24
N PRO A 16 -2.64 7.27 -17.37
CA PRO A 16 -2.86 7.21 -15.93
C PRO A 16 -4.23 7.81 -15.60
N VAL A 17 -5.00 7.12 -14.75
CA VAL A 17 -6.26 7.68 -14.24
C VAL A 17 -5.89 8.78 -13.25
N CYS A 18 -6.13 10.04 -13.63
CA CYS A 18 -5.87 11.23 -12.80
C CYS A 18 -6.90 11.39 -11.67
N TRP A 19 -7.17 10.34 -10.91
CA TRP A 19 -8.08 10.38 -9.77
C TRP A 19 -7.29 10.68 -8.50
N ALA A 20 -7.77 11.61 -7.66
CA ALA A 20 -7.05 12.08 -6.49
C ALA A 20 -6.50 10.96 -5.55
N PRO A 21 -7.20 9.83 -5.31
CA PRO A 21 -6.64 8.68 -4.59
C PRO A 21 -5.49 7.98 -5.31
N VAL A 22 -5.52 7.85 -6.64
CA VAL A 22 -4.42 7.28 -7.43
C VAL A 22 -3.20 8.17 -7.29
N ASP A 23 -3.34 9.47 -7.53
CA ASP A 23 -2.26 10.44 -7.36
C ASP A 23 -1.71 10.47 -5.92
N PHE A 24 -2.59 10.31 -4.93
CA PHE A 24 -2.19 10.19 -3.53
C PHE A 24 -1.36 8.91 -3.30
N CYS A 25 -1.82 7.77 -3.79
CA CYS A 25 -1.09 6.51 -3.74
C CYS A 25 0.28 6.62 -4.41
N GLU A 26 0.35 7.17 -5.61
CA GLU A 26 1.60 7.36 -6.37
C GLU A 26 2.58 8.27 -5.64
N ARG A 27 2.13 9.41 -5.10
CA ARG A 27 2.99 10.29 -4.28
C ARG A 27 3.49 9.62 -3.02
N MET A 28 2.64 8.85 -2.34
CA MET A 28 3.02 8.11 -1.14
C MET A 28 4.01 6.99 -1.46
N HIS A 29 3.79 6.28 -2.57
CA HIS A 29 4.70 5.25 -3.07
C HIS A 29 6.07 5.86 -3.41
N ALA A 30 6.11 6.88 -4.27
CA ALA A 30 7.34 7.57 -4.65
C ALA A 30 8.14 8.12 -3.45
N ARG A 31 7.44 8.50 -2.37
CA ARG A 31 8.07 9.02 -1.16
C ARG A 31 8.59 7.95 -0.20
N TRP A 32 7.87 6.84 -0.05
CA TRP A 32 8.09 5.91 1.07
C TRP A 32 8.40 4.47 0.67
N ALA A 33 8.22 4.07 -0.59
CA ALA A 33 8.37 2.69 -1.02
C ALA A 33 9.77 2.15 -0.72
N ASP A 34 10.81 2.82 -1.20
CA ASP A 34 12.21 2.40 -1.02
C ASP A 34 12.59 2.31 0.46
N GLU A 35 12.11 3.26 1.28
CA GLU A 35 12.37 3.24 2.72
C GLU A 35 11.65 2.06 3.40
N CYS A 36 10.38 1.80 3.04
CA CYS A 36 9.64 0.66 3.57
C CYS A 36 10.32 -0.66 3.21
N ILE A 37 10.77 -0.80 1.96
CA ILE A 37 11.50 -1.97 1.46
C ILE A 37 12.79 -2.16 2.26
N ALA A 38 13.64 -1.13 2.29
CA ALA A 38 14.93 -1.20 3.00
C ALA A 38 14.75 -1.53 4.49
N LEU A 39 13.72 -0.98 5.13
CA LEU A 39 13.40 -1.26 6.53
C LEU A 39 12.98 -2.72 6.73
N LEU A 40 12.12 -3.25 5.87
CA LEU A 40 11.67 -4.65 5.94
C LEU A 40 12.79 -5.64 5.62
N GLU A 41 13.64 -5.35 4.64
CA GLU A 41 14.81 -6.16 4.27
C GLU A 41 15.85 -6.18 5.39
N SER A 42 16.08 -5.05 6.07
CA SER A 42 16.98 -4.99 7.23
C SER A 42 16.50 -5.88 8.40
N LEU A 43 15.22 -6.25 8.39
CA LEU A 43 14.55 -7.09 9.37
C LEU A 43 14.35 -8.54 8.88
N GLN A 44 15.01 -8.94 7.79
CA GLN A 44 14.89 -10.29 7.24
C GLN A 44 15.19 -11.40 8.26
N HIS A 45 16.14 -11.15 9.16
CA HIS A 45 16.53 -12.07 10.21
C HIS A 45 15.38 -12.43 11.18
N CYS A 46 14.35 -11.60 11.30
CA CYS A 46 13.22 -11.83 12.20
C CYS A 46 11.88 -12.07 11.47
N TRP A 47 11.92 -12.36 10.17
CA TRP A 47 10.70 -12.65 9.40
C TRP A 47 9.95 -13.88 9.90
N PHE A 48 10.63 -14.83 10.55
CA PHE A 48 10.02 -16.07 11.03
C PHE A 48 10.00 -16.18 12.57
N ASP A 49 10.33 -15.10 13.28
CA ASP A 49 10.38 -15.07 14.76
C ASP A 49 8.99 -14.99 15.42
N GLY A 50 7.92 -15.08 14.63
CA GLY A 50 6.55 -15.17 15.14
C GLY A 50 6.31 -16.51 15.85
N GLY A 51 5.47 -16.50 16.89
CA GLY A 51 4.98 -17.73 17.50
C GLY A 51 4.00 -18.48 16.57
N GLU A 52 3.58 -19.68 17.01
CA GLU A 52 2.53 -20.43 16.31
C GLU A 52 1.27 -19.57 16.12
N GLY A 53 0.83 -19.42 14.88
CA GLY A 53 -0.34 -18.61 14.51
C GLY A 53 -0.04 -17.17 14.10
N GLU A 54 1.19 -16.66 14.29
CA GLU A 54 1.60 -15.40 13.67
C GLU A 54 2.02 -15.61 12.20
N ARG A 55 1.67 -14.65 11.35
CA ARG A 55 2.09 -14.66 9.94
C ARG A 55 3.59 -14.35 9.85
N PRO A 56 4.33 -15.02 8.95
CA PRO A 56 5.68 -14.60 8.61
C PRO A 56 5.73 -13.10 8.27
N GLY A 57 6.70 -12.39 8.81
CA GLY A 57 6.86 -10.95 8.68
C GLY A 57 6.09 -10.10 9.70
N ALA A 58 5.19 -10.68 10.51
CA ALA A 58 4.38 -9.90 11.45
C ALA A 58 5.22 -9.15 12.50
N VAL A 59 6.29 -9.77 13.00
CA VAL A 59 7.26 -9.14 13.92
C VAL A 59 7.98 -7.98 13.22
N ALA A 60 8.53 -8.23 12.02
CA ALA A 60 9.22 -7.22 11.21
C ALA A 60 8.31 -6.02 10.90
N ALA A 61 7.06 -6.24 10.49
CA ALA A 61 6.09 -5.18 10.24
C ALA A 61 5.82 -4.33 11.51
N ARG A 62 5.70 -4.95 12.68
CA ARG A 62 5.54 -4.23 13.97
C ARG A 62 6.75 -3.37 14.32
N ILE A 63 7.96 -3.85 14.05
CA ILE A 63 9.19 -3.08 14.28
C ILE A 63 9.27 -1.92 13.29
N ALA A 64 9.05 -2.20 12.01
CA ALA A 64 9.06 -1.22 10.93
C ALA A 64 8.06 -0.07 11.19
N ASN A 65 6.83 -0.41 11.59
CA ASN A 65 5.79 0.56 11.93
C ASN A 65 6.17 1.50 13.08
N ARG A 66 6.98 1.06 14.05
CA ARG A 66 7.48 1.95 15.12
C ARG A 66 8.39 3.04 14.55
N SER A 67 9.26 2.68 13.61
CA SER A 67 10.14 3.64 12.92
C SER A 67 9.34 4.62 12.07
N LEU A 68 8.44 4.12 11.22
CA LEU A 68 7.59 4.93 10.34
C LEU A 68 6.67 5.88 11.14
N LYS A 69 6.16 5.43 12.28
CA LYS A 69 5.35 6.26 13.19
C LYS A 69 6.16 7.44 13.75
N THR A 70 7.39 7.21 14.19
CA THR A 70 8.27 8.28 14.69
C THR A 70 8.58 9.33 13.62
N LYS A 71 8.66 8.90 12.36
CA LYS A 71 8.85 9.79 11.20
C LYS A 71 7.56 10.51 10.75
N GLY A 72 6.40 10.18 11.33
CA GLY A 72 5.12 10.74 10.91
C GLY A 72 4.73 10.36 9.47
N ALA A 73 5.14 9.17 9.00
CA ALA A 73 5.03 8.79 7.60
C ALA A 73 3.58 8.65 7.07
N GLY A 74 2.60 8.39 7.94
CA GLY A 74 1.22 8.09 7.52
C GLY A 74 1.07 6.75 6.79
N VAL A 75 2.11 5.90 6.88
CA VAL A 75 2.17 4.55 6.30
C VAL A 75 2.08 3.52 7.43
N TYR A 76 1.32 2.46 7.20
CA TYR A 76 1.23 1.30 8.07
C TYR A 76 1.48 0.02 7.27
N LEU A 77 2.43 -0.78 7.72
CA LEU A 77 2.81 -2.04 7.10
C LEU A 77 2.12 -3.22 7.80
N SER A 78 1.59 -4.17 7.03
CA SER A 78 0.98 -5.40 7.54
C SER A 78 1.52 -6.62 6.81
N ALA A 79 1.77 -7.70 7.54
CA ALA A 79 2.17 -8.97 6.97
C ALA A 79 0.95 -9.78 6.50
N THR A 80 1.05 -10.38 5.32
CA THR A 80 -0.02 -11.15 4.68
C THR A 80 0.42 -12.59 4.47
N HIS A 81 -0.50 -13.43 3.95
CA HIS A 81 -0.15 -14.81 3.66
C HIS A 81 0.99 -14.83 2.62
N PRO A 82 2.07 -15.61 2.85
CA PRO A 82 3.12 -15.78 1.86
C PRO A 82 2.51 -16.33 0.57
N SER A 83 3.18 -16.09 -0.56
CA SER A 83 2.76 -16.69 -1.83
C SER A 83 2.71 -18.20 -1.67
N VAL A 84 1.60 -18.83 -2.06
CA VAL A 84 1.40 -20.28 -1.95
C VAL A 84 2.29 -21.08 -2.93
N GLN A 85 3.02 -20.39 -3.81
CA GLN A 85 3.89 -21.01 -4.80
C GLN A 85 5.36 -20.83 -4.42
N GLU A 86 6.02 -21.96 -4.20
CA GLU A 86 7.48 -22.08 -4.29
C GLU A 86 7.90 -21.62 -5.70
N ILE A 87 8.89 -20.74 -5.78
CA ILE A 87 9.42 -20.25 -7.05
C ILE A 87 10.86 -20.72 -7.12
N PRO A 88 11.18 -21.82 -7.82
CA PRO A 88 12.56 -22.28 -7.96
C PRO A 88 13.49 -21.14 -8.40
N PRO A 89 14.67 -20.94 -7.77
CA PRO A 89 15.32 -21.83 -6.80
C PRO A 89 14.93 -21.59 -5.32
N TYR A 90 13.97 -20.71 -5.05
CA TYR A 90 13.59 -20.32 -3.69
C TYR A 90 12.48 -21.24 -3.15
N GLU A 91 12.78 -21.97 -2.07
CA GLU A 91 11.82 -22.85 -1.36
C GLU A 91 10.59 -22.06 -0.87
N LEU A 92 10.73 -20.76 -0.59
CA LEU A 92 9.63 -19.85 -0.28
C LEU A 92 9.90 -18.49 -0.92
N ALA A 93 8.93 -17.96 -1.66
CA ALA A 93 8.84 -16.51 -1.81
C ALA A 93 8.52 -15.97 -0.41
N GLY A 94 9.41 -15.18 0.19
CA GLY A 94 9.30 -14.71 1.57
C GLY A 94 7.96 -14.04 1.95
N PRO A 95 7.83 -13.51 3.17
CA PRO A 95 6.62 -12.84 3.59
C PRO A 95 6.21 -11.72 2.62
N ARG A 96 4.90 -11.60 2.41
CA ARG A 96 4.30 -10.49 1.67
C ARG A 96 3.86 -9.41 2.65
N PHE A 97 4.01 -8.16 2.22
CA PHE A 97 3.64 -7.00 3.01
C PHE A 97 2.70 -6.09 2.23
N TYR A 98 1.65 -5.60 2.89
CA TYR A 98 0.81 -4.52 2.37
C TYR A 98 1.11 -3.22 3.11
N ALA A 99 1.20 -2.13 2.35
CA ALA A 99 1.26 -0.77 2.87
C ALA A 99 -0.14 -0.15 2.82
N SER A 100 -0.68 0.15 3.99
CA SER A 100 -1.88 0.96 4.14
C SER A 100 -1.45 2.40 4.37
N ILE A 101 -1.87 3.29 3.49
CA ILE A 101 -1.63 4.72 3.62
C ILE A 101 -2.89 5.40 4.11
N ILE A 102 -2.75 6.19 5.16
CA ILE A 102 -3.84 6.99 5.69
C ILE A 102 -3.44 8.43 5.44
N SER A 103 -4.22 9.13 4.61
CA SER A 103 -4.21 10.58 4.67
C SER A 103 -4.68 10.92 6.07
N ALA A 104 -3.74 11.30 6.95
CA ALA A 104 -4.13 11.79 8.25
C ALA A 104 -5.14 12.90 7.97
N ALA A 105 -6.34 12.80 8.53
CA ALA A 105 -7.32 13.90 8.55
C ALA A 105 -6.81 15.09 9.40
N ARG A 106 -5.49 15.32 9.41
CA ARG A 106 -4.76 16.44 9.98
C ARG A 106 -4.43 17.42 8.87
N SER A 107 -5.48 17.94 8.25
CA SER A 107 -5.65 19.38 8.27
C SER A 107 -7.15 19.66 8.38
N PRO A 108 -7.61 20.63 9.20
CA PRO A 108 -8.85 21.29 8.86
C PRO A 108 -8.71 21.75 7.40
N LEU A 109 -9.81 21.66 6.64
CA LEU A 109 -9.95 22.21 5.29
C LEU A 109 -9.78 23.75 5.31
N THR A 110 -8.62 24.24 5.75
CA THR A 110 -8.32 25.64 5.96
C THR A 110 -6.86 25.84 5.56
N GLY A 111 -6.68 26.27 4.32
CA GLY A 111 -5.38 26.41 3.64
C GLY A 111 -5.52 26.56 2.12
N CYS A 112 -6.62 26.11 1.51
CA CYS A 112 -7.00 26.46 0.13
C CYS A 112 -7.66 27.85 0.03
N CYS A 113 -7.15 28.82 0.80
CA CYS A 113 -7.35 30.24 0.53
C CYS A 113 -6.04 30.68 -0.16
N GLY A 114 -5.93 30.88 -1.46
CA GLY A 114 -6.94 31.41 -2.38
C GLY A 114 -7.72 30.39 -3.20
N ASP A 115 -9.00 30.72 -3.28
CA ASP A 115 -9.96 30.35 -4.31
C ASP A 115 -10.44 28.89 -4.34
N ALA A 116 -11.50 28.70 -3.55
CA ALA A 116 -12.68 27.90 -3.86
C ALA A 116 -12.47 26.44 -4.31
N GLY A 117 -12.52 25.54 -3.33
CA GLY A 117 -13.46 24.41 -3.37
C GLY A 117 -13.42 23.51 -4.60
N GLU A 118 -12.28 22.90 -4.91
CA GLU A 118 -12.31 21.64 -5.65
C GLU A 118 -12.81 20.55 -4.69
N ALA A 119 -14.11 20.25 -4.80
CA ALA A 119 -14.68 19.05 -4.25
C ALA A 119 -13.79 17.87 -4.67
N ILE A 120 -13.41 17.03 -3.71
CA ILE A 120 -12.78 15.74 -4.02
C ILE A 120 -13.70 15.08 -5.04
N GLU A 121 -13.19 14.94 -6.27
CA GLU A 121 -13.97 14.41 -7.37
C GLU A 121 -14.48 13.03 -6.94
N ARG A 122 -15.81 12.92 -6.84
CA ARG A 122 -16.42 11.63 -6.53
C ARG A 122 -16.01 10.66 -7.63
N PRO A 123 -15.71 9.40 -7.30
CA PRO A 123 -15.48 8.41 -8.33
C PRO A 123 -16.65 8.45 -9.33
N PRO A 124 -16.37 8.28 -10.64
CA PRO A 124 -17.39 8.20 -11.68
C PRO A 124 -18.55 7.27 -11.28
N ALA A 125 -19.76 7.54 -11.77
CA ALA A 125 -20.97 6.84 -11.33
C ALA A 125 -20.84 5.31 -11.47
N GLU A 126 -20.07 4.86 -12.46
CA GLU A 126 -19.76 3.47 -12.76
C GLU A 126 -18.94 2.77 -11.66
N LEU A 127 -18.15 3.52 -10.88
CA LEU A 127 -17.36 3.00 -9.76
C LEU A 127 -18.07 3.11 -8.42
N GLN A 128 -19.16 3.87 -8.33
CA GLN A 128 -19.94 4.01 -7.09
C GLN A 128 -20.74 2.76 -6.75
N THR A 129 -21.06 1.92 -7.74
CA THR A 129 -21.76 0.64 -7.56
C THR A 129 -20.84 -0.50 -7.12
N LEU A 130 -19.53 -0.26 -7.04
CA LEU A 130 -18.51 -1.23 -6.61
C LEU A 130 -18.12 -1.10 -5.13
N LEU A 131 -18.68 -0.11 -4.42
CA LEU A 131 -18.52 0.13 -2.97
C LEU A 131 -19.75 -0.37 -2.20
#